data_AF-A0A1V4ZUU6-F1
#
_entry.id   AF-A0A1V4ZUU6-F1
#
_cell.length_a   1.000
_cell.length_b   1.000
_cell.length_c   1.000
_cell.angle_alpha   90.00
_cell.angle_beta   90.00
_cell.angle_gamma   90.00
#
_symmetry.space_group_name_H-M   'P 1'
#
loop_
_entity.id
_entity.type
_entity.pdbx_description
1 polymer ?
#
loop_
_entity_poly.entity_id
_entity_poly.type
_entity_poly.pdbx_seq_one_letter_code
_entity_poly.pdbx_strand_id
1 'polypeptide(L)'
;MRISFTAKKKIVTVCGYSCSGCDHYTKECPGCPKTGGRPFWTGFIGIDRCAIYDCCVNDRKIPHCGKCPELMCERFSRIRDDPDLNEAEATACLAAMEKELRRRK
;
A
#
# COMPACT_ATOMS: atom_id res chain seq x y z
N MET A 1 14.89 -31.94 13.50
CA MET A 1 14.02 -30.75 13.64
C MET A 1 14.17 -29.91 12.37
N ARG A 2 13.36 -30.18 11.34
CA ARG A 2 13.42 -29.43 10.07
C ARG A 2 12.71 -28.10 10.28
N ILE A 3 13.48 -27.02 10.42
CA ILE A 3 12.93 -25.67 10.36
C ILE A 3 12.46 -25.48 8.91
N SER A 4 11.19 -25.77 8.64
CA SER A 4 10.54 -25.39 7.39
C SER A 4 10.46 -23.87 7.37
N PHE A 5 11.47 -23.26 6.77
CA PHE A 5 11.47 -21.83 6.44
C PHE A 5 10.49 -21.62 5.28
N THR A 6 9.19 -21.71 5.56
CA THR A 6 8.17 -21.31 4.59
C THR A 6 8.24 -19.79 4.49
N ALA A 7 8.88 -19.28 3.43
CA ALA A 7 8.90 -17.86 3.13
C ALA A 7 7.46 -17.32 3.18
N LYS A 8 7.17 -16.42 4.14
CA LYS A 8 5.83 -15.82 4.28
C LYS A 8 5.44 -15.18 2.95
N LYS A 9 4.26 -15.55 2.42
CA LYS A 9 3.74 -15.02 1.15
C LYS A 9 3.63 -13.49 1.25
N LYS A 10 4.23 -12.79 0.29
CA LYS A 10 4.21 -11.31 0.26
C LYS A 10 2.77 -10.83 -0.02
N ILE A 11 2.11 -10.21 0.95
CA ILE A 11 0.81 -9.55 0.80
C ILE A 11 1.07 -8.15 0.30
N VAL A 12 0.60 -7.84 -0.91
CA VAL A 12 0.87 -6.54 -1.52
C VAL A 12 -0.41 -5.90 -2.03
N THR A 13 -0.46 -4.61 -1.84
CA THR A 13 -1.60 -3.74 -2.12
C THR A 13 -1.52 -3.13 -3.53
N VAL A 14 -2.59 -2.43 -3.92
CA VAL A 14 -2.66 -1.68 -5.19
C VAL A 14 -1.61 -0.56 -5.29
N CYS A 15 -1.14 -0.03 -4.15
CA CYS A 15 -0.10 1.01 -4.10
C CYS A 15 1.33 0.42 -4.00
N GLY A 16 1.50 -0.90 -3.93
CA GLY A 16 2.83 -1.51 -3.80
C GLY A 16 3.34 -1.66 -2.36
N TYR A 17 2.66 -1.06 -1.38
CA TYR A 17 2.97 -1.29 0.04
C TYR A 17 2.70 -2.75 0.42
N SER A 18 3.57 -3.32 1.25
CA SER A 18 3.51 -4.72 1.68
C SER A 18 2.97 -4.85 3.10
N CYS A 19 1.77 -5.43 3.24
CA CYS A 19 1.17 -5.75 4.55
C CYS A 19 1.80 -6.99 5.21
N SER A 20 2.76 -7.65 4.57
CA SER A 20 3.36 -8.91 5.05
C SER A 20 4.03 -8.82 6.43
N GLY A 21 4.47 -7.62 6.82
CA GLY A 21 5.06 -7.33 8.12
C GLY A 21 4.24 -6.30 8.93
N CYS A 22 2.99 -6.05 8.55
CA CYS A 22 2.13 -5.09 9.24
C CYS A 22 1.45 -5.77 10.42
N ASP A 23 1.67 -5.27 11.63
CA ASP A 23 1.13 -5.85 12.87
C ASP A 23 -0.40 -5.76 13.00
N HIS A 24 -1.03 -4.87 12.23
CA HIS A 24 -2.48 -4.69 12.18
C HIS A 24 -3.15 -5.63 11.17
N TYR A 25 -2.41 -6.16 10.19
CA TYR A 25 -2.97 -7.03 9.17
C TYR A 25 -3.43 -8.35 9.80
N THR A 26 -4.64 -8.80 9.46
CA THR A 26 -5.37 -9.95 10.05
C THR A 26 -5.87 -9.79 11.48
N LYS A 27 -5.57 -8.67 12.14
CA LYS A 27 -6.17 -8.28 13.42
C LYS A 27 -7.29 -7.27 13.14
N GLU A 28 -7.07 -6.00 13.44
CA GLU A 28 -8.02 -4.91 13.18
C GLU A 28 -8.11 -4.50 11.70
N CYS A 29 -7.12 -4.87 10.87
CA CYS A 29 -7.10 -4.53 9.45
C CYS A 29 -7.26 -5.80 8.58
N PRO A 30 -8.43 -6.04 7.96
CA PRO A 30 -8.64 -7.18 7.08
C PRO A 30 -8.04 -6.96 5.66
N GLY A 31 -7.44 -5.79 5.43
CA GLY A 31 -6.80 -5.41 4.18
C GLY A 31 -7.70 -4.63 3.22
N CYS A 32 -7.09 -3.80 2.37
CA CYS A 32 -7.79 -2.87 1.49
C CYS A 32 -8.87 -3.53 0.60
N PRO A 33 -8.67 -4.73 0.02
CA PRO A 33 -9.72 -5.38 -0.77
C PRO A 33 -10.97 -5.71 0.03
N LYS A 34 -10.83 -6.17 1.29
CA LYS A 34 -11.96 -6.51 2.16
C LYS A 34 -12.68 -5.29 2.70
N THR A 35 -11.97 -4.18 2.89
CA THR A 35 -12.58 -2.93 3.38
C THR A 35 -13.07 -2.01 2.27
N GLY A 36 -12.81 -2.34 0.99
CA GLY A 36 -13.09 -1.45 -0.14
C GLY A 36 -12.22 -0.19 -0.14
N GLY A 37 -11.00 -0.28 0.36
CA GLY A 37 -10.07 0.85 0.43
C GLY A 37 -10.14 1.65 1.73
N ARG A 38 -10.71 1.08 2.79
CA ARG A 38 -10.86 1.70 4.12
C ARG A 38 -10.05 0.95 5.19
N PRO A 39 -8.70 0.90 5.07
CA PRO A 39 -7.88 0.28 6.10
C PRO A 39 -8.05 1.01 7.44
N PHE A 40 -7.62 0.38 8.53
CA PHE A 40 -7.83 0.86 9.91
C PHE A 40 -7.46 2.35 10.13
N TRP A 41 -6.45 2.87 9.41
CA TRP A 41 -5.97 4.23 9.58
C TRP A 41 -6.82 5.32 8.93
N THR A 42 -7.71 5.01 7.97
CA THR A 42 -8.50 6.06 7.30
C THR A 42 -9.38 6.82 8.27
N GLY A 43 -9.90 6.13 9.29
CA GLY A 43 -10.65 6.74 10.38
C GLY A 43 -9.83 7.68 11.27
N PHE A 44 -8.54 7.39 11.50
CA PHE A 44 -7.68 8.24 12.33
C PHE A 44 -7.39 9.59 11.69
N ILE A 45 -7.31 9.64 10.36
CA ILE A 45 -7.04 10.88 9.61
C ILE A 45 -8.30 11.51 9.01
N GLY A 46 -9.48 11.00 9.37
CA GLY A 46 -10.76 11.58 8.98
C GLY A 46 -11.09 11.50 7.48
N ILE A 47 -10.56 10.52 6.75
CA ILE A 47 -10.95 10.27 5.35
C ILE A 47 -11.84 9.02 5.25
N ASP A 48 -12.82 9.04 4.35
CA ASP A 48 -13.68 7.86 4.15
C ASP A 48 -12.87 6.70 3.55
N ARG A 49 -12.12 6.96 2.47
CA ARG A 49 -11.43 5.95 1.67
C ARG A 49 -10.05 6.42 1.23
N CYS A 50 -9.10 5.50 1.17
CA CYS A 50 -7.77 5.74 0.62
C CYS A 50 -7.86 6.20 -0.85
N ALA A 51 -7.38 7.41 -1.12
CA ALA A 51 -7.39 8.01 -2.46
C ALA A 51 -6.64 7.20 -3.53
N ILE A 52 -5.58 6.47 -3.14
CA ILE A 52 -4.86 5.58 -4.08
C ILE A 52 -5.72 4.38 -4.47
N TYR A 53 -6.41 3.78 -3.49
CA TYR A 53 -7.28 2.65 -3.73
C TYR A 53 -8.46 3.06 -4.61
N ASP A 54 -9.11 4.19 -4.30
CA ASP A 54 -10.24 4.72 -5.05
C ASP A 54 -9.84 4.99 -6.52
N CYS A 55 -8.73 5.69 -6.72
CA CYS A 55 -8.18 5.98 -8.04
C CYS A 55 -7.85 4.70 -8.83
N CYS A 56 -7.17 3.71 -8.23
CA CYS A 56 -6.82 2.49 -8.94
C CYS A 56 -8.02 1.61 -9.25
N VAL A 57 -8.86 1.35 -8.25
CA VAL A 57 -9.89 0.30 -8.31
C VAL A 57 -11.18 0.83 -8.90
N ASN A 58 -11.63 2.02 -8.49
CA ASN A 58 -12.93 2.56 -8.86
C ASN A 58 -12.83 3.48 -10.09
N ASP A 59 -11.88 4.41 -10.11
CA ASP A 59 -11.79 5.41 -11.19
C ASP A 59 -11.11 4.84 -12.44
N ARG A 60 -9.83 4.45 -12.32
CA ARG A 60 -9.00 4.00 -13.46
C ARG A 60 -9.19 2.52 -13.79
N LYS A 61 -9.74 1.74 -12.86
CA LYS A 61 -9.99 0.29 -13.01
C LYS A 61 -8.73 -0.48 -13.44
N ILE A 62 -7.60 -0.13 -12.86
CA ILE A 62 -6.30 -0.80 -13.06
C ILE A 62 -5.95 -1.66 -11.83
N PRO A 63 -5.24 -2.78 -12.01
CA PRO A 63 -4.97 -3.71 -10.91
C PRO A 63 -4.06 -3.14 -9.82
N HIS A 64 -3.19 -2.17 -10.17
CA HIS A 64 -2.29 -1.48 -9.25
C HIS A 64 -1.67 -0.24 -9.92
N CYS A 65 -1.11 0.67 -9.11
CA CYS A 65 -0.48 1.90 -9.59
C CYS A 65 0.64 1.67 -10.60
N GLY A 66 1.30 0.50 -10.58
CA GLY A 66 2.35 0.14 -11.56
C GLY A 66 1.86 0.07 -13.01
N LYS A 67 0.55 0.03 -13.26
CA LYS A 67 -0.07 0.14 -14.58
C LYS A 67 -0.49 1.56 -14.94
N CYS A 68 -0.33 2.52 -14.03
CA CYS A 68 -0.67 3.91 -14.25
C CYS A 68 0.52 4.61 -14.94
N PRO A 69 0.30 5.35 -16.05
CA PRO A 69 1.35 6.16 -16.66
C PRO A 69 1.79 7.33 -15.75
N GLU A 70 0.93 7.73 -14.81
CA GLU A 70 1.18 8.78 -13.81
C GLU A 70 1.64 8.18 -12.47
N LEU A 71 2.34 7.04 -12.48
CA LEU A 71 2.97 6.52 -11.26
C LEU A 71 3.88 7.60 -10.65
N MET A 72 3.90 7.71 -9.32
CA MET A 72 4.47 8.84 -8.56
C MET A 72 3.67 10.15 -8.66
N CYS A 73 2.37 10.09 -8.92
CA CYS A 73 1.49 11.26 -8.76
C CYS A 73 1.31 11.68 -7.30
N GLU A 74 0.73 12.86 -7.09
CA GLU A 74 0.50 13.46 -5.76
C GLU A 74 -0.13 12.48 -4.77
N ARG A 75 -1.20 11.77 -5.17
CA ARG A 75 -1.89 10.78 -4.31
C ARG A 75 -0.95 9.68 -3.80
N PHE A 76 0.01 9.28 -4.64
CA PHE A 76 0.97 8.23 -4.32
C PHE A 76 2.06 8.75 -3.37
N SER A 77 2.50 10.00 -3.55
CA SER A 77 3.55 10.62 -2.72
C SER A 77 3.08 11.10 -1.35
N ARG A 78 1.76 11.10 -1.05
CA ARG A 78 1.19 11.52 0.25
C ARG A 78 1.68 10.73 1.47
N ILE A 79 2.38 9.61 1.29
CA ILE A 79 3.08 8.98 2.42
C ILE A 79 4.12 9.91 3.07
N ARG A 80 4.56 10.96 2.37
CA ARG A 80 5.39 12.04 2.93
C ARG A 80 4.65 12.89 3.97
N ASP A 81 3.33 12.89 3.94
CA ASP A 81 2.50 13.65 4.88
C ASP A 81 2.33 12.89 6.21
N ASP A 82 2.85 11.65 6.31
CA ASP A 82 2.85 10.86 7.54
C ASP A 82 3.81 11.50 8.57
N PRO A 83 3.31 12.01 9.71
CA PRO A 83 4.15 12.69 10.70
C PRO A 83 5.16 11.75 11.37
N ASP A 84 4.95 10.43 11.29
CA ASP A 84 5.87 9.44 11.85
C ASP A 84 7.04 9.10 10.92
N LEU A 85 7.05 9.66 9.70
CA LEU A 85 8.12 9.45 8.71
C LEU A 85 8.91 10.74 8.47
N ASN A 86 10.23 10.61 8.44
CA ASN A 86 11.08 11.66 7.88
C ASN A 86 11.22 11.55 6.35
N GLU A 87 11.78 12.58 5.72
CA GLU A 87 11.95 12.63 4.25
C GLU A 87 12.76 11.45 3.67
N ALA A 88 13.77 10.95 4.39
CA ALA A 88 14.58 9.83 3.92
C ALA A 88 13.78 8.51 3.99
N GLU A 89 13.02 8.29 5.05
CA GLU A 89 12.14 7.13 5.24
C GLU A 89 11.00 7.12 4.21
N ALA A 90 10.33 8.26 4.02
CA ALA A 90 9.28 8.40 3.03
C ALA A 90 9.82 8.14 1.61
N THR A 91 11.00 8.67 1.29
CA THR A 91 11.68 8.43 0.00
C THR A 91 12.03 6.96 -0.18
N ALA A 92 12.58 6.30 0.84
CA ALA A 92 12.89 4.87 0.80
C ALA A 92 11.62 4.02 0.62
N CYS A 93 10.53 4.38 1.30
CA CYS A 93 9.25 3.70 1.19
C CYS A 93 8.68 3.85 -0.24
N LEU A 94 8.66 5.06 -0.79
CA LEU A 94 8.23 5.32 -2.17
C LEU A 94 9.04 4.53 -3.19
N ALA A 95 10.37 4.51 -3.07
CA ALA A 95 11.24 3.74 -3.95
C ALA A 95 10.98 2.22 -3.86
N ALA A 96 10.75 1.70 -2.65
CA ALA A 96 10.43 0.29 -2.45
C ALA A 96 9.06 -0.08 -3.05
N MET A 97 8.05 0.76 -2.86
CA MET A 97 6.72 0.58 -3.46
C MET A 97 6.79 0.64 -5.00
N GLU A 98 7.50 1.62 -5.56
CA GLU A 98 7.71 1.76 -6.99
C GLU A 98 8.37 0.51 -7.58
N LYS A 99 9.50 0.08 -6.99
CA LYS A 99 10.25 -1.10 -7.44
C LYS A 99 9.37 -2.34 -7.42
N GLU A 100 8.56 -2.51 -6.38
CA GLU A 100 7.62 -3.63 -6.28
C GLU A 100 6.54 -3.57 -7.37
N LEU A 101 6.00 -2.39 -7.65
CA LEU A 101 4.98 -2.18 -8.67
C LEU A 101 5.52 -2.44 -10.07
N ARG A 102 6.71 -1.94 -10.40
CA ARG A 102 7.35 -2.12 -11.71
C ARG A 102 7.72 -3.57 -12.01
N ARG A 103 7.87 -4.41 -10.98
CA ARG A 103 8.12 -5.85 -11.13
C ARG A 103 6.87 -6.63 -11.54
N ARG A 104 5.68 -6.06 -11.35
CA ARG A 104 4.39 -6.69 -11.68
C ARG A 104 3.99 -6.30 -13.09
N LYS A 105 4.45 -7.10 -14.05
CA LYS A 105 4.21 -6.89 -15.48
C LYS A 105 2.74 -6.85 -15.85
#